data_AF-A0A932CMX7-F1
#
_entry.id   AF-A0A932CMX7-F1
#
_cell.length_a   1.000
_cell.length_b   1.000
_cell.length_c   1.000
_cell.angle_alpha   90.00
_cell.angle_beta   90.00
_cell.angle_gamma   90.00
#
_symmetry.space_group_name_H-M   'P 1'
#
loop_
_entity.id
_entity.type
_entity.pdbx_description
1 polymer ?
#
loop_
_entity_poly.entity_id
_entity_poly.type
_entity_poly.pdbx_seq_one_letter_code
_entity_poly.pdbx_strand_id
1 'polypeptide(L)'
;MSPQPPSPTLPPNVPSHEEKAFPPEEIQRCAAAFLEKVGYQVKLDQRILFSQLSIYATRDKYTLIAQVKSTLDQAIEGFRDLCTAKCKLGDEVDYALILGPNYEHKEIEFLAEKGTWLLDIRSQYFMMWHVNPERQTVDNIVGAPRDKLLNDSFNLNLFSTFAFYLNKVIDDRMRRGDI
;
A
#
# COMPACT_ATOMS: atom_id res chain seq x y z
N MET A 1 -13.65 24.49 -28.81
CA MET A 1 -12.96 24.18 -27.54
C MET A 1 -14.02 23.70 -26.57
N SER A 2 -14.03 22.41 -26.25
CA SER A 2 -14.99 21.88 -25.27
C SER A 2 -14.54 22.29 -23.86
N PRO A 3 -15.46 22.73 -22.97
CA PRO A 3 -15.10 23.10 -21.62
C PRO A 3 -14.62 21.88 -20.84
N GLN A 4 -13.51 22.03 -20.13
CA GLN A 4 -12.98 21.03 -19.21
C GLN A 4 -14.02 20.83 -18.08
N PRO A 5 -14.37 19.57 -17.72
CA PRO A 5 -15.26 19.34 -16.59
C PRO A 5 -14.59 19.84 -15.29
N PRO A 6 -15.38 20.37 -14.34
CA PRO A 6 -14.84 20.85 -13.08
C PRO A 6 -14.13 19.71 -12.33
N SER A 7 -12.92 19.97 -11.86
CA SER A 7 -12.21 19.07 -10.95
C SER A 7 -13.10 18.82 -9.73
N PRO A 8 -13.22 17.56 -9.26
CA PRO A 8 -14.01 17.27 -8.07
C PRO A 8 -13.42 18.03 -6.88
N THR A 9 -14.17 19.00 -6.35
CA THR A 9 -13.80 19.74 -5.14
C THR A 9 -14.04 18.85 -3.93
N LEU A 10 -12.96 18.63 -3.16
CA LEU A 10 -13.02 17.94 -1.88
C LEU A 10 -13.95 18.69 -0.91
N PRO A 11 -14.66 17.98 -0.01
CA PRO A 11 -15.47 18.61 1.02
C PRO A 11 -14.59 19.51 1.92
N PRO A 12 -15.13 20.64 2.40
CA PRO A 12 -14.36 21.73 3.03
C PRO A 12 -13.71 21.39 4.39
N ASN A 13 -13.84 20.16 4.88
CA ASN A 13 -13.39 19.72 6.20
C ASN A 13 -12.44 18.51 6.18
N VAL A 14 -11.73 18.27 5.07
CA VAL A 14 -10.57 17.37 5.14
C VAL A 14 -9.45 18.16 5.80
N PRO A 15 -9.04 17.85 7.05
CA PRO A 15 -7.98 18.59 7.70
C PRO A 15 -6.72 18.51 6.84
N SER A 16 -6.16 19.68 6.50
CA SER A 16 -4.84 19.80 5.90
C SER A 16 -3.80 19.45 6.97
N HIS A 17 -3.68 18.17 7.30
CA HIS A 17 -2.56 17.70 8.10
C HIS A 17 -1.35 17.67 7.17
N GLU A 18 -0.38 18.55 7.39
CA GLU A 18 0.98 18.30 6.94
C GLU A 18 1.41 16.95 7.51
N GLU A 19 1.27 15.89 6.73
CA GLU A 19 1.79 14.59 7.15
C GLU A 19 3.30 14.66 7.04
N LYS A 20 3.93 14.70 8.21
CA LYS A 20 5.36 14.64 8.41
C LYS A 20 5.90 13.45 7.61
N ALA A 21 6.83 13.71 6.69
CA ALA A 21 7.53 12.65 6.00
C ALA A 21 8.40 11.89 7.01
N PHE A 22 8.29 10.56 7.01
CA PHE A 22 9.11 9.69 7.84
C PHE A 22 10.21 9.04 6.98
N PRO A 23 11.43 8.90 7.53
CA PRO A 23 12.50 8.20 6.84
C PRO A 23 12.15 6.70 6.69
N PRO A 24 12.60 6.02 5.61
CA PRO A 24 12.23 4.63 5.35
C PRO A 24 12.58 3.69 6.50
N GLU A 25 13.68 3.94 7.21
CA GLU A 25 14.13 3.10 8.33
C GLU A 25 13.16 3.16 9.51
N GLU A 26 12.52 4.31 9.75
CA GLU A 26 11.54 4.46 10.83
C GLU A 26 10.23 3.75 10.48
N ILE A 27 9.78 3.89 9.23
CA ILE A 27 8.64 3.16 8.67
C ILE A 27 8.89 1.65 8.75
N GLN A 28 10.07 1.19 8.32
CA GLN A 28 10.49 -0.21 8.35
C GLN A 28 10.48 -0.78 9.76
N ARG A 29 11.05 -0.06 10.75
CA ARG A 29 11.03 -0.50 12.16
C ARG A 29 9.61 -0.60 12.71
N CYS A 30 8.74 0.35 12.38
CA CYS A 30 7.35 0.33 12.85
C CYS A 30 6.58 -0.85 12.23
N ALA A 31 6.73 -1.09 10.93
CA ALA A 31 6.16 -2.25 10.25
C ALA A 31 6.68 -3.59 10.80
N ALA A 32 7.98 -3.69 11.05
CA ALA A 32 8.60 -4.87 11.65
C ALA A 32 8.04 -5.15 13.04
N ALA A 33 7.97 -4.13 13.91
CA ALA A 33 7.42 -4.26 15.25
C ALA A 33 5.93 -4.67 15.23
N PHE A 34 5.15 -4.19 14.26
CA PHE A 34 3.77 -4.64 14.05
C PHE A 34 3.71 -6.14 13.69
N LEU A 35 4.52 -6.58 12.71
CA LEU A 35 4.59 -7.99 12.31
C LEU A 35 5.04 -8.91 13.45
N GLU A 36 6.03 -8.48 14.24
CA GLU A 36 6.49 -9.21 15.43
C GLU A 36 5.39 -9.35 16.48
N LYS A 37 4.59 -8.30 16.73
CA LYS A 37 3.42 -8.36 17.63
C LYS A 37 2.37 -9.38 17.16
N VAL A 38 2.20 -9.53 15.84
CA VAL A 38 1.30 -10.55 15.25
C VAL A 38 1.90 -11.96 15.37
N GLY A 39 3.21 -12.07 15.61
CA GLY A 39 3.91 -13.34 15.82
C GLY A 39 4.79 -13.78 14.65
N TYR A 40 5.09 -12.89 13.70
CA TYR A 40 6.05 -13.17 12.64
C TYR A 40 7.49 -13.09 13.15
N GLN A 41 8.34 -13.95 12.62
CA GLN A 41 9.80 -13.80 12.70
C GLN A 41 10.25 -12.88 11.57
N VAL A 42 10.80 -11.72 11.91
CA VAL A 42 11.18 -10.69 10.95
C VAL A 42 12.69 -10.65 10.71
N LYS A 43 13.08 -10.55 9.44
CA LYS A 43 14.44 -10.27 8.99
C LYS A 43 14.42 -9.03 8.11
N LEU A 44 15.28 -8.08 8.41
CA LEU A 44 15.39 -6.83 7.64
C LEU A 44 16.41 -6.99 6.51
N ASP A 45 16.27 -6.15 5.49
CA ASP A 45 17.27 -5.90 4.44
C ASP A 45 17.76 -7.16 3.74
N GLN A 46 16.82 -8.07 3.43
CA GLN A 46 17.12 -9.33 2.76
C GLN A 46 17.34 -9.10 1.27
N ARG A 47 18.44 -9.64 0.75
CA ARG A 47 18.72 -9.59 -0.68
C ARG A 47 18.07 -10.78 -1.40
N ILE A 48 17.24 -10.48 -2.38
CA ILE A 48 16.67 -11.49 -3.30
C ILE A 48 17.04 -11.09 -4.73
N LEU A 49 17.82 -11.94 -5.39
CA LEU A 49 18.44 -11.65 -6.68
C LEU A 49 19.22 -10.31 -6.63
N PHE A 50 18.77 -9.33 -7.39
CA PHE A 50 19.39 -8.01 -7.52
C PHE A 50 18.64 -6.93 -6.71
N SER A 51 17.53 -7.28 -6.04
CA SER A 51 16.74 -6.37 -5.22
C SER A 51 17.05 -6.57 -3.74
N GLN A 52 17.20 -5.46 -3.02
CA GLN A 52 17.29 -5.46 -1.56
C GLN A 52 15.91 -5.15 -1.00
N LEU A 53 15.28 -6.15 -0.40
CA LEU A 53 13.94 -6.06 0.15
C LEU A 53 14.02 -5.63 1.62
N SER A 54 13.17 -4.69 1.98
CA SER A 54 13.18 -4.12 3.33
C SER A 54 12.80 -5.15 4.40
N ILE A 55 11.81 -6.00 4.15
CA ILE A 55 11.28 -6.93 5.14
C ILE A 55 11.08 -8.32 4.53
N TYR A 56 11.56 -9.33 5.24
CA TYR A 56 11.21 -10.73 5.06
C TYR A 56 10.65 -11.24 6.37
N ALA A 57 9.40 -11.70 6.38
CA ALA A 57 8.71 -12.12 7.58
C ALA A 57 8.07 -13.50 7.39
N THR A 58 8.19 -14.37 8.39
CA THR A 58 7.59 -15.72 8.35
C THR A 58 6.83 -16.05 9.62
N ARG A 59 5.68 -16.71 9.47
CA ARG A 59 4.89 -17.27 10.58
C ARG A 59 4.23 -18.56 10.12
N ASP A 60 4.53 -19.67 10.79
CA ASP A 60 4.04 -21.01 10.41
C ASP A 60 4.33 -21.32 8.92
N LYS A 61 3.28 -21.38 8.09
CA LYS A 61 3.36 -21.58 6.63
C LYS A 61 3.31 -20.28 5.83
N TYR A 62 3.05 -19.14 6.48
CA TYR A 62 2.90 -17.85 5.83
C TYR A 62 4.26 -17.16 5.68
N THR A 63 4.52 -16.65 4.49
CA THR A 63 5.69 -15.83 4.20
C THR A 63 5.22 -14.51 3.62
N LEU A 64 5.78 -13.42 4.14
CA LEU A 64 5.52 -12.06 3.68
C LEU A 64 6.84 -11.38 3.31
N ILE A 65 6.84 -10.74 2.16
CA ILE A 65 7.90 -9.89 1.65
C ILE A 65 7.38 -8.46 1.58
N ALA A 66 8.14 -7.51 2.11
CA ALA A 66 7.78 -6.11 1.97
C ALA A 66 8.92 -5.25 1.45
N GLN A 67 8.53 -4.27 0.64
CA GLN A 67 9.39 -3.17 0.24
C GLN A 67 8.88 -1.90 0.90
N VAL A 68 9.75 -1.22 1.64
CA VAL A 68 9.42 0.05 2.30
C VAL A 68 9.89 1.20 1.43
N LYS A 69 9.03 2.21 1.26
CA LYS A 69 9.36 3.50 0.63
C LYS A 69 8.80 4.63 1.48
N SER A 70 9.38 5.83 1.39
CA SER A 70 8.93 6.97 2.20
C SER A 70 7.67 7.60 1.65
N THR A 71 7.54 7.68 0.32
CA THR A 71 6.46 8.43 -0.33
C THR A 71 5.85 7.67 -1.49
N LEU A 72 4.64 8.09 -1.87
CA LEU A 72 3.90 7.54 -3.01
C LEU A 72 4.65 7.69 -4.34
N ASP A 73 5.48 8.72 -4.51
CA ASP A 73 6.29 8.92 -5.73
C ASP A 73 7.26 7.75 -6.01
N GLN A 74 7.60 6.99 -4.96
CA GLN A 74 8.48 5.83 -5.04
C GLN A 74 7.71 4.51 -5.18
N ALA A 75 6.38 4.55 -5.24
CA ALA A 75 5.54 3.35 -5.22
C ALA A 75 5.79 2.45 -6.43
N ILE A 76 5.91 3.03 -7.63
CA ILE A 76 6.19 2.26 -8.87
C ILE A 76 7.52 1.52 -8.75
N GLU A 77 8.55 2.19 -8.22
CA GLU A 77 9.85 1.56 -7.97
C GLU A 77 9.72 0.41 -6.97
N GLY A 78 8.97 0.62 -5.89
CA GLY A 78 8.73 -0.42 -4.89
C GLY A 78 7.99 -1.63 -5.43
N PHE A 79 6.95 -1.43 -6.26
CA PHE A 79 6.24 -2.53 -6.92
C PHE A 79 7.13 -3.27 -7.92
N ARG A 80 8.01 -2.58 -8.64
CA ARG A 80 8.99 -3.23 -9.52
C ARG A 80 9.92 -4.17 -8.74
N ASP A 81 10.38 -3.76 -7.56
CA ASP A 81 11.22 -4.58 -6.69
C ASP A 81 10.44 -5.83 -6.20
N LEU A 82 9.16 -5.66 -5.85
CA LEU A 82 8.27 -6.77 -5.48
C LEU A 82 7.98 -7.72 -6.64
N CYS A 83 7.77 -7.22 -7.85
CA CYS A 83 7.64 -8.06 -9.06
C CYS A 83 8.88 -8.94 -9.24
N THR A 84 10.08 -8.38 -9.03
CA THR A 84 11.34 -9.13 -9.14
C THR A 84 11.41 -10.25 -8.09
N ALA A 85 11.03 -9.96 -6.85
CA ALA A 85 10.94 -10.95 -5.78
C ALA A 85 9.91 -12.04 -6.11
N LYS A 86 8.75 -11.64 -6.64
CA LYS A 86 7.66 -12.54 -7.02
C LYS A 86 8.03 -13.50 -8.14
N CYS A 87 8.72 -13.03 -9.18
CA CYS A 87 9.26 -13.90 -10.22
C CYS A 87 10.16 -15.03 -9.66
N LYS A 88 10.81 -14.81 -8.52
CA LYS A 88 11.69 -15.80 -7.89
C LYS A 88 10.98 -16.73 -6.90
N LEU A 89 10.07 -16.17 -6.11
CA LEU A 89 9.46 -16.85 -4.96
C LEU A 89 8.06 -17.42 -5.25
N GLY A 90 7.40 -16.99 -6.32
CA GLY A 90 6.10 -17.50 -6.76
C GLY A 90 4.91 -16.87 -6.03
N ASP A 91 3.73 -17.43 -6.27
CA ASP A 91 2.48 -16.85 -5.78
C ASP A 91 2.15 -17.18 -4.32
N GLU A 92 2.78 -18.17 -3.70
CA GLU A 92 2.46 -18.59 -2.30
C GLU A 92 2.94 -17.60 -1.22
N VAL A 93 3.62 -16.53 -1.63
CA VAL A 93 4.14 -15.48 -0.75
C VAL A 93 3.24 -14.24 -0.84
N ASP A 94 3.07 -13.58 0.31
CA ASP A 94 2.41 -12.29 0.40
C ASP A 94 3.41 -11.16 0.11
N TYR A 95 3.05 -10.22 -0.77
CA TYR A 95 3.93 -9.11 -1.16
C TYR A 95 3.28 -7.77 -0.80
N ALA A 96 3.97 -6.96 -0.01
CA ALA A 96 3.46 -5.67 0.45
C ALA A 96 4.40 -4.52 0.06
N LEU A 97 3.84 -3.50 -0.60
CA LEU A 97 4.46 -2.18 -0.61
C LEU A 97 4.05 -1.46 0.67
N ILE A 98 5.02 -0.97 1.44
CA ILE A 98 4.77 -0.23 2.67
C ILE A 98 5.22 1.21 2.45
N LEU A 99 4.29 2.14 2.63
CA LEU A 99 4.54 3.57 2.51
C LEU A 99 4.41 4.26 3.87
N GLY A 100 5.06 5.42 3.99
CA GLY A 100 4.73 6.37 5.04
C GLY A 100 3.31 6.91 4.87
N PRO A 101 2.86 7.76 5.80
CA PRO A 101 1.56 8.42 5.69
C PRO A 101 1.53 9.31 4.45
N ASN A 102 0.44 9.26 3.69
CA ASN A 102 0.22 10.12 2.53
C ASN A 102 -1.20 10.72 2.55
N TYR A 103 -1.37 11.79 1.78
CA TYR A 103 -2.69 12.40 1.62
C TYR A 103 -3.63 11.48 0.83
N GLU A 104 -4.78 11.14 1.43
CA GLU A 104 -5.81 10.27 0.86
C GLU A 104 -6.17 10.64 -0.61
N HIS A 105 -6.26 11.93 -0.93
CA HIS A 105 -6.57 12.38 -2.30
C HIS A 105 -5.48 12.01 -3.31
N LYS A 106 -4.19 12.10 -2.94
CA LYS A 106 -3.08 11.73 -3.82
C LYS A 106 -3.05 10.23 -4.09
N GLU A 107 -3.37 9.44 -3.07
CA GLU A 107 -3.46 7.98 -3.18
C GLU A 107 -4.62 7.58 -4.08
N ILE A 108 -5.79 8.21 -3.91
CA ILE A 108 -6.95 7.98 -4.78
C ILE A 108 -6.59 8.34 -6.22
N GLU A 109 -5.94 9.48 -6.44
CA GLU A 109 -5.50 9.90 -7.77
C GLU A 109 -4.52 8.91 -8.40
N PHE A 110 -3.51 8.48 -7.64
CA PHE A 110 -2.54 7.46 -8.06
C PHE A 110 -3.25 6.15 -8.41
N LEU A 111 -4.04 5.60 -7.50
CA LEU A 111 -4.73 4.32 -7.71
C LEU A 111 -5.72 4.36 -8.87
N ALA A 112 -6.32 5.54 -9.14
CA ALA A 112 -7.29 5.73 -10.20
C ALA A 112 -6.69 6.16 -11.55
N GLU A 113 -5.39 6.49 -11.64
CA GLU A 113 -4.72 7.00 -12.85
C GLU A 113 -4.99 6.12 -14.09
N LYS A 114 -5.00 6.72 -15.31
CA LYS A 114 -5.46 6.05 -16.54
C LYS A 114 -4.66 4.76 -16.80
N GLY A 115 -5.28 3.60 -16.57
CA GLY A 115 -4.65 2.27 -16.55
C GLY A 115 -4.78 1.51 -15.23
N THR A 116 -5.41 2.13 -14.22
CA THR A 116 -5.85 1.55 -12.92
C THR A 116 -4.79 0.73 -12.21
N TRP A 117 -3.80 1.42 -11.63
CA TRP A 117 -2.85 0.83 -10.69
C TRP A 117 -3.53 -0.06 -9.65
N LEU A 118 -4.73 0.30 -9.18
CA LEU A 118 -5.51 -0.57 -8.31
C LEU A 118 -5.79 -1.97 -8.90
N LEU A 119 -6.20 -2.05 -10.18
CA LEU A 119 -6.46 -3.33 -10.84
C LEU A 119 -5.16 -4.09 -11.06
N ASP A 120 -4.08 -3.41 -11.46
CA ASP A 120 -2.77 -4.04 -11.65
C ASP A 120 -2.23 -4.64 -10.35
N ILE A 121 -2.22 -3.86 -9.26
CA ILE A 121 -1.82 -4.30 -7.92
C ILE A 121 -2.65 -5.52 -7.49
N ARG A 122 -3.98 -5.47 -7.68
CA ARG A 122 -4.87 -6.58 -7.33
C ARG A 122 -4.65 -7.82 -8.19
N SER A 123 -4.42 -7.65 -9.49
CA SER A 123 -4.14 -8.76 -10.41
C SER A 123 -2.85 -9.51 -10.04
N GLN A 124 -1.88 -8.79 -9.47
CA GLN A 124 -0.63 -9.33 -8.97
C GLN A 124 -0.71 -9.83 -7.52
N TYR A 125 -1.88 -9.78 -6.88
CA TYR A 125 -2.07 -10.11 -5.46
C TYR A 125 -1.09 -9.34 -4.54
N PHE A 126 -0.74 -8.13 -4.94
CA PHE A 126 0.06 -7.24 -4.11
C PHE A 126 -0.81 -6.52 -3.09
N MET A 127 -0.18 -6.17 -1.98
CA MET A 127 -0.76 -5.32 -0.95
C MET A 127 -0.07 -3.96 -0.92
N MET A 128 -0.81 -2.97 -0.41
CA MET A 128 -0.27 -1.65 -0.12
C MET A 128 -0.67 -1.24 1.28
N TRP A 129 0.31 -0.93 2.13
CA TRP A 129 0.09 -0.54 3.52
C TRP A 129 0.58 0.88 3.79
N HIS A 130 -0.08 1.57 4.71
CA HIS A 130 0.44 2.78 5.33
C HIS A 130 0.86 2.52 6.75
N VAL A 131 2.00 3.09 7.10
CA VAL A 131 2.56 3.00 8.44
C VAL A 131 2.82 4.41 8.92
N ASN A 132 2.23 4.75 10.06
CA ASN A 132 2.47 6.01 10.74
C ASN A 132 3.27 5.74 12.03
N PRO A 133 4.60 5.99 12.03
CA PRO A 133 5.43 5.72 13.19
C PRO A 133 5.06 6.53 14.44
N GLU A 134 4.60 7.77 14.27
CA GLU A 134 4.19 8.64 15.38
C GLU A 134 2.94 8.10 16.08
N ARG A 135 1.95 7.65 15.32
CA ARG A 135 0.71 7.06 15.85
C ARG A 135 0.82 5.56 16.14
N GLN A 136 1.92 4.94 15.73
CA GLN A 136 2.13 3.48 15.75
C GLN A 136 1.00 2.69 15.08
N THR A 137 0.46 3.22 13.99
CA THR A 137 -0.61 2.58 13.22
C THR A 137 -0.07 1.94 11.96
N VAL A 138 -0.67 0.80 11.59
CA VAL A 138 -0.44 0.09 10.33
C VAL A 138 -1.79 -0.21 9.71
N ASP A 139 -2.02 0.35 8.53
CA ASP A 139 -3.27 0.28 7.81
C ASP A 139 -3.03 -0.44 6.49
N ASN A 140 -3.81 -1.49 6.21
CA ASN A 140 -3.80 -2.14 4.91
C ASN A 140 -4.81 -1.44 4.00
N ILE A 141 -4.34 -0.92 2.86
CA ILE A 141 -5.09 0.00 1.99
C ILE A 141 -5.58 -0.70 0.73
N VAL A 142 -4.79 -1.65 0.21
CA VAL A 142 -5.13 -2.45 -0.98
C VAL A 142 -4.68 -3.88 -0.75
N GLY A 143 -5.51 -4.83 -1.19
CA GLY A 143 -5.24 -6.27 -1.05
C GLY A 143 -5.55 -6.78 0.36
N ALA A 144 -5.22 -8.04 0.62
CA ALA A 144 -5.34 -8.66 1.93
C ALA A 144 -4.30 -9.79 2.05
N PRO A 145 -3.69 -9.97 3.23
CA PRO A 145 -2.76 -11.08 3.43
C PRO A 145 -3.52 -12.40 3.51
N ARG A 146 -2.82 -13.51 3.26
CA ARG A 146 -3.37 -14.86 3.41
C ARG A 146 -3.50 -15.27 4.87
N ASP A 147 -2.66 -14.73 5.75
CA ASP A 147 -2.78 -14.97 7.19
C ASP A 147 -3.95 -14.16 7.75
N LYS A 148 -5.01 -14.87 8.14
CA LYS A 148 -6.20 -14.28 8.76
C LYS A 148 -5.85 -13.46 10.01
N LEU A 149 -4.91 -13.94 10.83
CA LEU A 149 -4.53 -13.22 12.06
C LEU A 149 -3.90 -11.86 11.73
N LEU A 150 -3.05 -11.80 10.69
CA LEU A 150 -2.49 -10.55 10.21
C LEU A 150 -3.58 -9.64 9.66
N ASN A 151 -4.49 -10.18 8.86
CA ASN A 151 -5.61 -9.43 8.29
C ASN A 151 -6.49 -8.78 9.38
N ASP A 152 -6.81 -9.54 10.42
CA ASP A 152 -7.66 -9.08 11.54
C ASP A 152 -6.91 -8.08 12.46
N SER A 153 -5.60 -7.93 12.31
CA SER A 153 -4.76 -7.04 13.13
C SER A 153 -4.63 -5.62 12.55
N PHE A 154 -5.03 -5.40 11.29
CA PHE A 154 -5.03 -4.06 10.70
C PHE A 154 -6.16 -3.19 11.26
N ASN A 155 -5.97 -1.88 11.23
CA ASN A 155 -7.02 -0.94 11.61
C ASN A 155 -8.12 -0.89 10.53
N LEU A 156 -9.35 -1.24 10.91
CA LEU A 156 -10.48 -1.35 9.96
C LEU A 156 -11.09 0.01 9.56
N ASN A 157 -10.78 1.09 10.27
CA ASN A 157 -11.51 2.36 10.14
C ASN A 157 -11.18 3.18 8.88
N LEU A 158 -10.01 2.99 8.28
CA LEU A 158 -9.60 3.75 7.08
C LEU A 158 -10.10 3.10 5.78
N PHE A 159 -10.16 1.77 5.76
CA PHE A 159 -10.45 0.98 4.56
C PHE A 159 -11.87 1.19 4.02
N SER A 160 -12.88 1.35 4.89
CA SER A 160 -14.28 1.45 4.45
C SER A 160 -14.59 2.74 3.69
N THR A 161 -14.03 3.86 4.14
CA THR A 161 -14.24 5.17 3.50
C THR A 161 -13.42 5.27 2.23
N PHE A 162 -12.15 4.87 2.30
CA PHE A 162 -11.23 4.87 1.17
C PHE A 162 -11.70 3.99 0.02
N ALA A 163 -12.12 2.75 0.29
CA ALA A 163 -12.64 1.83 -0.72
C ALA A 163 -13.92 2.35 -1.37
N PHE A 164 -14.81 3.01 -0.61
CA PHE A 164 -16.01 3.61 -1.16
C PHE A 164 -15.69 4.73 -2.17
N TYR A 165 -14.77 5.64 -1.82
CA TYR A 165 -14.37 6.73 -2.71
C TYR A 165 -13.63 6.24 -3.95
N LEU A 166 -12.72 5.28 -3.80
CA LEU A 166 -12.01 4.65 -4.92
C LEU A 166 -12.97 4.00 -5.92
N ASN A 167 -13.90 3.18 -5.43
CA ASN A 167 -14.89 2.53 -6.30
C ASN A 167 -15.73 3.57 -7.05
N LYS A 168 -16.16 4.64 -6.37
CA LYS A 168 -16.90 5.74 -7.03
C LYS A 168 -16.08 6.42 -8.13
N VAL A 169 -14.80 6.73 -7.88
CA VAL A 169 -13.93 7.36 -8.89
C VAL A 169 -13.71 6.44 -10.08
N ILE A 170 -13.50 5.15 -9.85
CA ILE A 170 -13.34 4.15 -10.91
C ILE A 170 -14.64 4.03 -11.72
N ASP A 171 -15.79 3.90 -11.07
CA ASP A 171 -17.10 3.83 -11.73
C ASP A 171 -17.39 5.09 -12.56
N ASP A 172 -17.07 6.28 -12.04
CA ASP A 172 -17.22 7.55 -12.74
C ASP A 172 -16.27 7.65 -13.95
N ARG A 173 -15.08 7.05 -13.90
CA ARG A 173 -14.13 6.99 -15.03
C ARG A 173 -14.56 5.97 -16.09
N MET A 174 -15.04 4.79 -15.70
CA MET A 174 -15.63 3.80 -16.61
C MET A 174 -16.83 4.38 -17.36
N ARG A 175 -17.73 5.09 -16.65
CA ARG A 175 -18.88 5.77 -17.28
C ARG A 175 -18.48 6.84 -18.30
N ARG A 176 -17.27 7.41 -18.19
CA ARG A 176 -16.73 8.41 -19.12
C ARG A 176 -15.92 7.82 -20.27
N GLY A 177 -15.65 6.50 -20.26
CA GLY A 177 -14.80 5.83 -21.26
C GLY A 177 -13.33 6.24 -21.16
N ASP A 178 -12.89 6.72 -19.99
CA ASP A 178 -11.50 7.10 -19.73
C ASP A 178 -10.59 5.91 -19.38
N ILE A 179 -11.22 4.75 -19.13
CA ILE A 179 -10.67 3.41 -18.86
C ILE A 179 -11.65 2.37 -19.39
#